data_AF-A0A3B8XMS6-F1
#
_entry.id   AF-A0A3B8XMS6-F1
#
_cell.length_a   1.000
_cell.length_b   1.000
_cell.length_c   1.000
_cell.angle_alpha   90.00
_cell.angle_beta   90.00
_cell.angle_gamma   90.00
#
_symmetry.space_group_name_H-M   'P 1'
#
loop_
_entity.id
_entity.type
_entity.pdbx_description
1 polymer ?
#
loop_
_entity_poly.entity_id
_entity_poly.type
_entity_poly.pdbx_seq_one_letter_code
_entity_poly.pdbx_strand_id
1 'polypeptide(L)'
;MRLIVGILVVVLSVFGGYAAMGAHLEVLWQPFEGVIILGAAIGAFVIANPPAVLKGMGGVFGTLFRGPRYDKAAYLELLGLQYTLFKLAKSKGNLALEAHVENPRESTIFGQFPKFSSDHHAVEFMCDYLRMITLGTENAHELEALMDEELETHHQERERIVGAVQALADGTPALGIVAAVLGVIKT
;
A
#
# COMPACT_ATOMS: atom_id res chain seq x y z
N MET A 1 -9.51 8.87 -8.90
CA MET A 1 -10.40 7.76 -9.33
C MET A 1 -10.26 7.45 -10.84
N ARG A 2 -9.04 7.23 -11.33
CA ARG A 2 -8.79 6.82 -12.73
C ARG A 2 -8.99 5.31 -12.95
N LEU A 3 -8.88 4.52 -11.86
CA LEU A 3 -9.03 3.08 -11.88
C LEU A 3 -10.40 2.62 -12.41
N ILE A 4 -11.50 3.16 -11.88
CA ILE A 4 -12.86 2.79 -12.31
C ILE A 4 -13.07 3.12 -13.80
N VAL A 5 -12.63 4.31 -14.22
CA VAL A 5 -12.70 4.73 -15.61
C VAL A 5 -11.88 3.78 -16.50
N GLY A 6 -10.66 3.44 -16.08
CA GLY A 6 -9.80 2.49 -16.79
C GLY A 6 -10.43 1.10 -16.93
N ILE A 7 -11.01 0.56 -15.85
CA ILE A 7 -11.73 -0.73 -15.87
C ILE A 7 -12.90 -0.67 -16.86
N LEU A 8 -13.70 0.39 -16.83
CA LEU A 8 -14.81 0.56 -17.78
C LEU A 8 -14.33 0.61 -19.22
N VAL A 9 -13.24 1.34 -19.49
CA VAL A 9 -12.64 1.41 -20.84
C VAL A 9 -12.20 0.02 -21.29
N VAL A 10 -11.49 -0.75 -20.46
CA VAL A 10 -11.05 -2.11 -20.80
C VAL A 10 -12.25 -3.03 -21.07
N VAL A 11 -13.21 -3.10 -20.15
CA VAL A 11 -14.40 -3.98 -20.26
C VAL A 11 -15.21 -3.63 -21.51
N LEU A 12 -15.52 -2.35 -21.74
CA LEU A 12 -16.29 -1.92 -22.90
C LEU A 12 -15.55 -2.17 -24.21
N SER A 13 -14.22 -2.01 -24.23
CA SER A 13 -13.44 -2.25 -25.45
C SER A 13 -13.39 -3.73 -25.80
N VAL A 14 -13.16 -4.61 -24.81
CA VAL A 14 -13.08 -6.06 -25.02
C VAL A 14 -14.44 -6.65 -25.33
N PHE A 15 -15.44 -6.48 -24.46
CA PHE A 15 -16.75 -7.09 -24.64
C PHE A 15 -17.59 -6.37 -25.68
N GLY A 16 -17.53 -5.04 -25.72
CA GLY A 16 -18.24 -4.24 -26.73
C GLY A 16 -17.71 -4.50 -28.13
N GLY A 17 -16.38 -4.59 -28.30
CA GLY A 17 -15.77 -4.98 -29.57
C GLY A 17 -16.19 -6.39 -30.01
N TYR A 18 -16.17 -7.36 -29.10
CA TYR A 18 -16.58 -8.74 -29.40
C TYR A 18 -18.06 -8.83 -29.80
N ALA A 19 -18.95 -8.17 -29.05
CA ALA A 19 -20.38 -8.14 -29.33
C ALA A 19 -20.70 -7.37 -30.64
N ALA A 20 -19.99 -6.28 -30.93
CA ALA A 20 -20.17 -5.50 -32.15
C ALA A 20 -19.82 -6.29 -33.43
N MET A 21 -18.94 -7.29 -33.33
CA MET A 21 -18.68 -8.23 -34.42
C MET A 21 -19.78 -9.30 -34.60
N GLY A 22 -20.86 -9.24 -33.82
CA GLY A 22 -21.97 -10.19 -33.88
C GLY A 22 -21.71 -11.50 -33.13
N ALA A 23 -20.65 -11.58 -32.32
CA ALA A 23 -20.32 -12.78 -31.56
C ALA A 23 -21.14 -12.91 -30.27
N HIS A 24 -21.48 -14.13 -29.89
CA HIS A 24 -22.27 -14.42 -28.69
C HIS A 24 -21.38 -14.42 -27.44
N LEU A 25 -21.63 -13.47 -26.54
CA LEU A 25 -20.88 -13.33 -25.27
C LEU A 25 -20.91 -14.58 -24.39
N GLU A 26 -21.94 -15.41 -24.52
CA GLU A 26 -22.09 -16.68 -23.78
C GLU A 26 -20.91 -17.64 -24.02
N VAL A 27 -20.27 -17.59 -25.19
CA VAL A 27 -19.13 -18.44 -25.54
C VAL A 27 -17.90 -18.11 -24.69
N LEU A 28 -17.75 -16.85 -24.25
CA LEU A 28 -16.66 -16.40 -23.39
C LEU A 28 -16.79 -16.93 -21.95
N TRP A 29 -17.97 -17.41 -21.56
CA TRP A 29 -18.20 -17.91 -20.21
C TRP A 29 -17.75 -19.36 -20.07
N GLN A 30 -16.43 -19.56 -19.92
CA GLN A 30 -15.81 -20.88 -19.72
C GLN A 30 -15.25 -21.02 -18.30
N PRO A 31 -16.03 -21.51 -17.33
CA PRO A 31 -15.62 -21.54 -15.94
C PRO A 31 -14.39 -22.43 -15.69
N PHE A 32 -14.24 -23.54 -16.42
CA PHE A 32 -13.11 -24.44 -16.25
C PHE A 32 -11.78 -23.88 -16.75
N GLU A 33 -11.78 -23.10 -17.84
CA GLU A 33 -10.59 -22.36 -18.25
C GLU A 33 -10.20 -21.32 -17.20
N GLY A 34 -11.20 -20.64 -16.62
CA GLY A 34 -11.00 -19.75 -15.49
C GLY A 34 -10.34 -20.43 -14.29
N VAL A 35 -10.75 -21.66 -13.95
CA VAL A 35 -10.12 -22.46 -12.88
C VAL A 35 -8.67 -22.83 -13.22
N ILE A 36 -8.38 -23.21 -14.47
CA ILE A 36 -7.01 -23.53 -14.89
C ILE A 36 -6.12 -22.28 -14.76
N ILE A 37 -6.55 -21.15 -15.33
CA ILE A 37 -5.77 -19.92 -15.35
C ILE A 37 -5.62 -19.36 -13.94
N LEU A 38 -6.73 -19.10 -13.23
CA LEU A 38 -6.70 -18.49 -11.90
C LEU A 38 -6.16 -19.44 -10.84
N GLY A 39 -6.47 -20.73 -10.93
CA GLY A 39 -5.96 -21.74 -9.99
C GLY A 39 -4.44 -21.91 -10.13
N ALA A 40 -3.93 -21.98 -11.37
CA ALA A 40 -2.49 -22.02 -11.60
C ALA A 40 -1.81 -20.71 -11.19
N ALA A 41 -2.45 -19.56 -11.45
CA ALA A 41 -1.95 -18.25 -11.04
C ALA A 41 -1.84 -18.13 -9.52
N ILE A 42 -2.89 -18.52 -8.77
CA ILE A 42 -2.88 -18.55 -7.29
C ILE A 42 -1.84 -19.54 -6.77
N GLY A 43 -1.75 -20.73 -7.36
CA GLY A 43 -0.74 -21.72 -7.00
C GLY A 43 0.69 -21.20 -7.18
N ALA A 44 0.98 -20.59 -8.34
CA ALA A 44 2.27 -19.96 -8.61
C ALA A 44 2.55 -18.81 -7.65
N PHE A 45 1.53 -17.99 -7.33
CA PHE A 45 1.65 -16.90 -6.37
C PHE A 45 2.01 -17.40 -4.97
N VAL A 46 1.39 -18.49 -4.51
CA VAL A 46 1.70 -19.10 -3.21
C VAL A 46 3.10 -19.69 -3.18
N ILE A 47 3.56 -20.32 -4.27
CA ILE A 47 4.90 -20.91 -4.37
C ILE A 47 5.99 -19.81 -4.37
N ALA A 48 5.76 -18.71 -5.07
CA ALA A 48 6.76 -17.68 -5.30
C ALA A 48 6.94 -16.68 -4.14
N ASN A 49 6.00 -16.61 -3.19
CA ASN A 49 5.95 -15.53 -2.21
C ASN A 49 5.96 -16.00 -0.75
N PRO A 50 6.67 -15.28 0.15
CA PRO A 50 6.69 -15.60 1.57
C PRO A 50 5.34 -15.25 2.25
N PRO A 51 5.03 -15.85 3.42
CA PRO A 51 3.75 -15.65 4.11
C PRO A 51 3.39 -14.18 4.41
N ALA A 52 4.38 -13.32 4.60
CA ALA A 52 4.16 -11.89 4.82
C ALA A 52 3.50 -11.21 3.60
N VAL A 53 3.99 -11.51 2.39
CA VAL A 53 3.44 -10.98 1.13
C VAL A 53 2.04 -11.55 0.87
N LEU A 54 1.83 -12.85 1.14
CA LEU A 54 0.53 -13.50 1.00
C LEU A 54 -0.55 -12.83 1.89
N LYS A 55 -0.22 -12.52 3.14
CA LYS A 55 -1.13 -11.81 4.05
C LYS A 55 -1.37 -10.36 3.63
N GLY A 56 -0.33 -9.69 3.14
CA GLY A 56 -0.39 -8.31 2.66
C GLY A 56 -1.31 -8.13 1.45
N MET A 57 -1.41 -9.13 0.57
CA MET A 57 -2.23 -9.09 -0.65
C MET A 57 -3.71 -8.76 -0.37
N GLY A 58 -4.29 -9.27 0.73
CA GLY A 58 -5.69 -8.98 1.08
C GLY A 58 -5.95 -7.48 1.35
N GLY A 59 -4.95 -6.75 1.86
CA GLY A 59 -5.05 -5.32 2.11
C GLY A 59 -4.94 -4.44 0.86
N VAL A 60 -4.34 -4.97 -0.22
CA VAL A 60 -4.08 -4.23 -1.48
C VAL A 60 -5.39 -3.82 -2.16
N PHE A 61 -6.36 -4.72 -2.21
CA PHE A 61 -7.67 -4.39 -2.80
C PHE A 61 -8.34 -3.21 -2.08
N GLY A 62 -8.23 -3.16 -0.73
CA GLY A 62 -8.74 -2.05 0.06
C GLY A 62 -8.06 -0.71 -0.25
N THR A 63 -6.75 -0.71 -0.47
CA THR A 63 -6.00 0.52 -0.78
C THR A 63 -6.28 1.01 -2.20
N LEU A 64 -6.41 0.11 -3.18
CA LEU A 64 -6.73 0.46 -4.59
C LEU A 64 -8.06 1.21 -4.73
N PHE A 65 -9.11 0.80 -4.01
CA PHE A 65 -10.41 1.46 -4.06
C PHE A 65 -10.47 2.76 -3.25
N ARG A 66 -9.71 2.86 -2.15
CA ARG A 66 -9.74 4.01 -1.25
C ARG A 66 -8.98 5.23 -1.79
N GLY A 67 -8.05 5.02 -2.72
CA GLY A 67 -7.29 6.09 -3.37
C GLY A 67 -6.11 6.59 -2.52
N PRO A 68 -5.50 7.73 -2.88
CA PRO A 68 -4.32 8.24 -2.19
C PRO A 68 -4.63 8.53 -0.72
N ARG A 69 -3.81 7.97 0.18
CA ARG A 69 -3.97 8.07 1.64
C ARG A 69 -3.77 9.51 2.15
N TYR A 70 -2.91 10.29 1.49
CA TYR A 70 -2.53 11.63 1.92
C TYR A 70 -3.01 12.69 0.92
N ASP A 71 -3.72 13.69 1.45
CA ASP A 71 -4.13 14.89 0.73
C ASP A 71 -3.30 16.11 1.16
N LYS A 72 -3.50 17.26 0.50
CA LYS A 72 -2.81 18.51 0.86
C LYS A 72 -3.02 18.88 2.34
N ALA A 73 -4.20 18.60 2.89
CA ALA A 73 -4.51 18.90 4.28
C ALA A 73 -3.73 18.01 5.26
N ALA A 74 -3.49 16.74 4.92
CA ALA A 74 -2.61 15.86 5.70
C ALA A 74 -1.17 16.40 5.79
N TYR A 75 -0.64 16.92 4.67
CA TYR A 75 0.68 17.57 4.68
C TYR A 75 0.70 18.86 5.51
N LEU A 76 -0.35 19.67 5.44
CA LEU A 76 -0.46 20.88 6.27
C LEU A 76 -0.57 20.54 7.77
N GLU A 77 -1.32 19.50 8.13
CA GLU A 77 -1.37 19.02 9.52
C GLU A 77 -0.02 18.50 10.01
N LEU A 78 0.71 17.73 9.19
CA LEU A 78 2.06 17.28 9.52
C LEU A 78 3.01 18.45 9.81
N LEU A 79 3.04 19.45 8.93
CA LEU A 79 3.90 20.63 9.11
C LEU A 79 3.49 21.45 10.33
N GLY A 80 2.18 21.58 10.59
CA GLY A 80 1.65 22.26 11.77
C GLY A 80 2.01 21.56 13.08
N LEU A 81 1.93 20.23 13.09
CA LEU A 81 2.34 19.40 14.23
C LEU A 81 3.84 19.57 14.51
N GLN A 82 4.69 19.41 13.48
CA GLN A 82 6.13 19.58 13.60
C GLN A 82 6.50 20.97 14.13
N TYR A 83 5.89 22.02 13.60
CA TYR A 83 6.08 23.38 14.11
C TYR A 83 5.72 23.51 15.60
N THR A 84 4.59 22.92 16.00
CA THR A 84 4.12 22.98 17.39
C THR A 84 5.07 22.25 18.34
N LEU A 85 5.53 21.06 17.95
CA LEU A 85 6.50 20.27 18.72
C LEU A 85 7.85 20.98 18.81
N PHE A 86 8.41 21.46 17.70
CA PHE A 86 9.71 22.14 17.70
C PHE A 86 9.67 23.47 18.44
N LYS A 87 8.55 24.21 18.37
CA LYS A 87 8.35 25.42 19.17
C LYS A 87 8.29 25.11 20.66
N LEU A 88 7.64 24.01 21.06
CA LEU A 88 7.62 23.55 22.45
C LEU A 88 9.03 23.19 22.92
N ALA A 89 9.77 22.38 22.14
CA ALA A 89 11.14 22.00 22.42
C ALA A 89 12.06 23.21 22.60
N LYS A 90 11.96 24.19 21.70
CA LYS A 90 12.75 25.42 21.77
C LYS A 90 12.41 26.31 22.97
N SER A 91 11.15 26.32 23.42
CA SER A 91 10.70 27.23 24.48
C SER A 91 10.78 26.64 25.89
N LYS A 92 10.57 25.34 26.04
CA LYS A 92 10.54 24.63 27.33
C LYS A 92 11.60 23.54 27.48
N GLY A 93 12.43 23.33 26.44
CA GLY A 93 13.43 22.27 26.39
C GLY A 93 12.85 20.92 25.92
N ASN A 94 13.74 19.98 25.61
CA ASN A 94 13.38 18.66 25.08
C ASN A 94 12.57 17.82 26.07
N LEU A 95 12.78 17.99 27.39
CA LEU A 95 12.04 17.27 28.43
C LEU A 95 10.52 17.54 28.37
N ALA A 96 10.12 18.72 27.90
CA ALA A 96 8.71 19.05 27.72
C ALA A 96 8.02 18.22 26.62
N LEU A 97 8.79 17.59 25.72
CA LEU A 97 8.26 16.71 24.68
C LEU A 97 7.91 15.32 25.22
N GLU A 98 8.58 14.85 26.27
CA GLU A 98 8.47 13.48 26.79
C GLU A 98 7.03 13.11 27.11
N ALA A 99 6.30 14.00 27.80
CA ALA A 99 4.89 13.80 28.13
C ALA A 99 3.97 13.62 26.90
N HIS A 100 4.35 14.20 25.76
CA HIS A 100 3.59 14.10 24.51
C HIS A 100 4.01 12.90 23.66
N VAL A 101 5.26 12.46 23.78
CA VAL A 101 5.87 11.40 22.98
C VAL A 101 5.65 10.01 23.60
N GLU A 102 5.64 9.90 24.92
CA GLU A 102 5.33 8.66 25.63
C GLU A 102 3.85 8.29 25.53
N ASN A 103 2.97 9.29 25.57
CA ASN A 103 1.52 9.11 25.53
C ASN A 103 0.87 9.96 24.42
N PRO A 104 1.13 9.66 23.13
CA PRO A 104 0.64 10.48 22.01
C PRO A 104 -0.89 10.49 21.90
N ARG A 105 -1.58 9.45 22.42
CA ARG A 105 -3.05 9.37 22.42
C ARG A 105 -3.72 10.33 23.39
N GLU A 106 -3.07 10.64 24.50
CA GLU A 106 -3.57 11.57 25.54
C GLU A 106 -3.01 12.98 25.35
N SER A 107 -2.09 13.15 24.40
CA SER A 107 -1.42 14.41 24.14
C SER A 107 -2.37 15.47 23.58
N THR A 108 -2.40 16.61 24.27
CA THR A 108 -3.14 17.80 23.83
C THR A 108 -2.59 18.41 22.53
N ILE A 109 -1.35 18.08 22.13
CA ILE A 109 -0.76 18.51 20.86
C ILE A 109 -1.25 17.61 19.73
N PHE A 110 -1.06 16.29 19.85
CA PHE A 110 -1.51 15.34 18.83
C PHE A 110 -3.03 15.41 18.62
N GLY A 111 -3.81 15.63 19.67
CA GLY A 111 -5.26 15.85 19.58
C GLY A 111 -5.69 17.04 18.70
N GLN A 112 -4.81 18.01 18.41
CA GLN A 112 -5.09 19.12 17.49
C GLN A 112 -4.94 18.74 16.01
N PHE A 113 -4.32 17.59 15.71
CA PHE A 113 -3.98 17.15 14.35
C PHE A 113 -4.57 15.74 14.06
N PRO A 114 -5.91 15.61 14.00
CA PRO A 114 -6.58 14.31 13.96
C PRO A 114 -6.29 13.49 12.70
N LYS A 115 -6.03 14.11 11.53
CA LYS A 115 -5.67 13.34 10.33
C LYS A 115 -4.31 12.69 10.52
N PHE A 116 -3.34 13.41 11.06
CA PHE A 116 -2.04 12.84 11.39
C PHE A 116 -2.17 11.77 12.49
N SER A 117 -2.85 12.08 13.60
CA SER A 117 -3.00 11.15 14.73
C SER A 117 -3.77 9.87 14.42
N SER A 118 -4.58 9.86 13.36
CA SER A 118 -5.25 8.65 12.87
C SER A 118 -4.29 7.66 12.19
N ASP A 119 -3.12 8.13 11.75
CA ASP A 119 -2.10 7.31 11.13
C ASP A 119 -1.11 6.80 12.18
N HIS A 120 -1.40 5.61 12.72
CA HIS A 120 -0.59 5.02 13.80
C HIS A 120 0.89 4.92 13.45
N HIS A 121 1.23 4.56 12.21
CA HIS A 121 2.61 4.38 11.79
C HIS A 121 3.36 5.72 11.71
N ALA A 122 2.69 6.77 11.24
CA ALA A 122 3.29 8.11 11.22
C ALA A 122 3.51 8.67 12.64
N VAL A 123 2.55 8.41 13.55
CA VAL A 123 2.67 8.79 14.97
C VAL A 123 3.82 8.04 15.64
N GLU A 124 3.88 6.72 15.45
CA GLU A 124 4.93 5.86 16.01
C GLU A 124 6.32 6.30 15.54
N PHE A 125 6.51 6.45 14.23
CA PHE A 125 7.75 6.99 13.64
C PHE A 125 8.14 8.33 14.27
N MET A 126 7.24 9.32 14.29
CA MET A 126 7.53 10.63 14.87
C MET A 126 7.89 10.56 16.36
N CYS A 127 7.14 9.77 17.12
CA CYS A 127 7.35 9.61 18.56
C CYS A 127 8.67 8.89 18.86
N ASP A 128 9.02 7.84 18.14
CA ASP A 128 10.22 7.05 18.42
C ASP A 128 11.50 7.88 18.23
N TYR A 129 11.59 8.65 17.13
CA TYR A 129 12.75 9.53 16.92
C TYR A 129 12.79 10.72 17.88
N LEU A 130 11.63 11.31 18.23
CA LEU A 130 11.59 12.33 19.27
C LEU A 130 11.97 11.77 20.64
N ARG A 131 11.63 10.50 20.94
CA ARG A 131 12.03 9.82 22.17
C ARG A 131 13.55 9.65 22.24
N MET A 132 14.20 9.28 21.14
CA MET A 132 15.66 9.23 21.07
C MET A 132 16.29 10.59 21.36
N ILE A 133 15.74 11.68 20.78
CA ILE A 133 16.20 13.04 21.05
C ILE A 133 16.01 13.42 22.54
N THR A 134 14.89 13.05 23.17
CA THR A 134 14.67 13.32 24.60
C THR A 134 15.59 12.51 25.52
N LEU A 135 16.05 11.33 25.08
CA LEU A 135 17.01 10.48 25.80
C LEU A 135 18.47 10.94 25.66
N GLY A 136 18.73 12.01 24.88
CA GLY A 136 20.05 12.61 24.74
C GLY A 136 20.83 12.18 23.49
N THR A 137 20.17 11.60 22.48
CA THR A 137 20.79 11.42 21.16
C THR A 137 20.94 12.78 20.47
N GLU A 138 22.17 13.29 20.38
CA GLU A 138 22.47 14.61 19.79
C GLU A 138 23.10 14.53 18.39
N ASN A 139 23.51 13.34 17.92
CA ASN A 139 24.08 13.20 16.59
C ASN A 139 22.97 13.19 15.52
N ALA A 140 22.71 14.36 14.94
CA ALA A 140 21.70 14.52 13.90
C ALA A 140 21.94 13.63 12.67
N HIS A 141 23.20 13.38 12.29
CA HIS A 141 23.53 12.53 11.14
C HIS A 141 23.22 11.05 11.39
N GLU A 142 23.43 10.57 12.61
CA GLU A 142 23.06 9.19 12.97
C GLU A 142 21.53 9.03 12.98
N LEU A 143 20.82 10.02 13.51
CA LEU A 143 19.35 10.01 13.53
C LEU A 143 18.78 10.03 12.12
N GLU A 144 19.30 10.90 11.25
CA GLU A 144 18.93 10.99 9.83
C GLU A 144 19.15 9.65 9.11
N ALA A 145 20.32 9.03 9.29
CA ALA A 145 20.61 7.74 8.68
C ALA A 145 19.66 6.62 9.14
N LEU A 146 19.29 6.60 10.42
CA LEU A 146 18.31 5.64 10.95
C LEU A 146 16.91 5.89 10.38
N MET A 147 16.48 7.15 10.35
CA MET A 147 15.20 7.56 9.77
C MET A 147 15.08 7.15 8.31
N ASP A 148 16.13 7.39 7.52
CA ASP A 148 16.18 7.02 6.11
C ASP A 148 16.14 5.50 5.91
N GLU A 149 16.91 4.75 6.69
CA GLU A 149 16.93 3.28 6.61
C GLU A 149 15.57 2.66 6.96
N GLU A 150 14.88 3.18 7.97
CA GLU A 150 13.52 2.71 8.32
C GLU A 150 12.51 3.02 7.21
N LEU A 151 12.53 4.24 6.68
CA LEU A 151 11.65 4.65 5.59
C LEU A 151 11.88 3.82 4.33
N GLU A 152 13.14 3.57 3.98
CA GLU A 152 13.56 2.75 2.86
C GLU A 152 13.12 1.29 3.05
N THR A 153 13.36 0.71 4.23
CA THR A 153 12.92 -0.66 4.57
C THR A 153 11.41 -0.81 4.42
N HIS A 154 10.65 0.13 4.99
CA HIS A 154 9.19 0.12 4.89
C HIS A 154 8.69 0.32 3.44
N HIS A 155 9.39 1.12 2.63
CA HIS A 155 9.11 1.22 1.20
C HIS A 155 9.32 -0.12 0.51
N GLN A 156 10.50 -0.73 0.68
CA GLN A 156 10.86 -2.01 0.07
C GLN A 156 9.88 -3.12 0.47
N GLU A 157 9.45 -3.18 1.72
CA GLU A 157 8.44 -4.14 2.18
C GLU A 157 7.10 -3.98 1.46
N ARG A 158 6.64 -2.74 1.25
CA ARG A 158 5.42 -2.46 0.47
C ARG A 158 5.63 -2.78 -1.00
N GLU A 159 6.80 -2.50 -1.54
CA GLU A 159 7.14 -2.75 -2.95
C GLU A 159 7.16 -4.24 -3.29
N ARG A 160 7.58 -5.11 -2.35
CA ARG A 160 7.51 -6.57 -2.53
C ARG A 160 6.10 -7.05 -2.88
N ILE A 161 5.07 -6.44 -2.29
CA ILE A 161 3.68 -6.79 -2.59
C ILE A 161 3.30 -6.35 -4.00
N VAL A 162 3.73 -5.15 -4.41
CA VAL A 162 3.52 -4.64 -5.77
C VAL A 162 4.21 -5.54 -6.80
N GLY A 163 5.47 -5.90 -6.56
CA GLY A 163 6.23 -6.82 -7.41
C GLY A 163 5.56 -8.19 -7.54
N ALA A 164 5.00 -8.71 -6.45
CA ALA A 164 4.30 -9.99 -6.47
C ALA A 164 2.99 -9.94 -7.29
N VAL A 165 2.23 -8.84 -7.20
CA VAL A 165 1.04 -8.61 -8.06
C VAL A 165 1.44 -8.46 -9.52
N GLN A 166 2.53 -7.74 -9.80
CA GLN A 166 3.03 -7.51 -11.14
C GLN A 166 3.48 -8.83 -11.79
N ALA A 167 4.25 -9.65 -11.08
CA ALA A 167 4.67 -10.96 -11.55
C ALA A 167 3.47 -11.89 -11.83
N LEU A 168 2.43 -11.83 -11.01
CA LEU A 168 1.19 -12.55 -11.25
C LEU A 168 0.50 -12.06 -12.54
N ALA A 169 0.40 -10.74 -12.72
CA ALA A 169 -0.18 -10.14 -13.92
C ALA A 169 0.59 -10.55 -15.18
N ASP A 170 1.92 -10.50 -15.16
CA ASP A 170 2.78 -10.85 -16.30
C ASP A 170 2.75 -12.35 -16.62
N GLY A 171 2.50 -13.21 -15.62
CA GLY A 171 2.37 -14.66 -15.79
C GLY A 171 1.01 -15.12 -16.34
N THR A 172 -0.07 -14.36 -16.08
CA THR A 172 -1.43 -14.77 -16.45
C THR A 172 -1.66 -14.98 -17.97
N PRO A 173 -1.07 -14.21 -18.91
CA PRO A 173 -1.20 -14.49 -20.33
C PRO A 173 -0.62 -15.85 -20.74
N ALA A 174 0.53 -16.23 -20.17
CA ALA A 174 1.16 -17.52 -20.45
C ALA A 174 0.28 -18.69 -19.99
N LEU A 175 -0.35 -18.56 -18.82
CA LEU A 175 -1.34 -19.53 -18.32
C LEU A 175 -2.59 -19.60 -19.21
N GLY A 176 -3.01 -18.47 -19.81
CA GLY A 176 -4.08 -18.43 -20.80
C GLY A 176 -3.77 -19.23 -22.07
N ILE A 177 -2.52 -19.18 -22.55
CA ILE A 177 -2.07 -20.00 -23.69
C ILE A 177 -2.15 -21.49 -23.33
N VAL A 178 -1.71 -21.88 -22.13
CA VAL A 178 -1.81 -23.28 -21.67
C VAL A 178 -3.26 -23.75 -21.62
N ALA A 179 -4.17 -22.93 -21.08
CA ALA A 179 -5.59 -23.24 -21.03
C ALA A 179 -6.18 -23.44 -22.44
N ALA A 180 -5.86 -22.55 -23.38
CA ALA A 180 -6.30 -22.65 -24.77
C ALA A 180 -5.79 -23.95 -25.45
N VAL A 181 -4.52 -24.32 -25.23
CA VAL A 181 -3.96 -25.56 -25.77
C VAL A 181 -4.67 -26.80 -25.20
N LEU A 182 -4.91 -26.83 -23.88
CA LEU A 182 -5.66 -27.92 -23.26
C LEU A 182 -7.10 -28.01 -23.78
N GLY A 183 -7.74 -26.86 -24.03
CA GLY A 183 -9.08 -26.80 -24.63
C GLY A 183 -9.11 -27.39 -26.05
N VAL A 184 -8.11 -27.07 -26.87
CA VAL A 184 -7.97 -27.62 -28.23
C VAL A 184 -7.72 -29.13 -28.20
N ILE A 185 -6.87 -29.65 -27.31
CA ILE A 185 -6.58 -31.09 -27.23
C ILE A 185 -7.81 -31.91 -26.82
N LYS A 186 -8.67 -31.33 -25.96
CA LYS A 186 -9.90 -31.99 -25.51
C LYS A 186 -10.97 -32.07 -26.61
N THR A 187 -10.99 -31.12 -27.53
CA THR A 187 -12.02 -30.95 -28.56
C THR A 187 -11.68 -31.73 -29.82
#